data_AF-A0A1M2YT25-F1
#
_entry.id   AF-A0A1M2YT25-F1
#
_cell.length_a   1.000
_cell.length_b   1.000
_cell.length_c   1.000
_cell.angle_alpha   90.00
_cell.angle_beta   90.00
_cell.angle_gamma   90.00
#
_symmetry.space_group_name_H-M   'P 1'
#
loop_
_entity.id
_entity.type
_entity.pdbx_description
1 polymer ?
#
loop_
_entity_poly.entity_id
_entity_poly.type
_entity_poly.pdbx_seq_one_letter_code
_entity_poly.pdbx_strand_id
1 'polypeptide(L)'
;MQKLFAKAANAVAHAAGHPATFILCCLIVAVWAATGPLAGYSDTWQLIINTGTTIITFLMVFLIQNTQNRDGGAVQAKLDELIRASRSENTFIGIEHLTEEEVEEFRKKCENAAVAVEGKERKVPSRSKHKRTPKRTKPRQVA
;
A
#
# COMPACT_ATOMS: atom_id res chain seq x y z
N MET A 1 -28.75 0.92 10.01
CA MET A 1 -28.27 -0.35 9.41
C MET A 1 -26.79 -0.30 9.02
N GLN A 2 -26.34 0.67 8.22
CA GLN A 2 -24.92 0.83 7.80
C GLN A 2 -23.89 0.71 8.94
N LYS A 3 -24.11 1.39 10.07
CA LYS A 3 -23.19 1.36 11.23
C LYS A 3 -23.13 -0.01 11.95
N LEU A 4 -24.22 -0.78 11.94
CA LEU A 4 -24.27 -2.11 12.56
C LEU A 4 -23.58 -3.15 11.67
N PHE A 5 -23.86 -3.11 10.35
CA PHE A 5 -23.14 -3.92 9.37
C PHE A 5 -21.64 -3.64 9.41
N ALA A 6 -21.24 -2.37 9.40
CA ALA A 6 -19.83 -2.00 9.49
C ALA A 6 -19.18 -2.49 10.80
N LYS A 7 -19.86 -2.40 11.96
CA LYS A 7 -19.33 -2.94 13.22
C LYS A 7 -19.18 -4.46 13.19
N ALA A 8 -20.18 -5.18 12.69
CA ALA A 8 -20.14 -6.64 12.58
C ALA A 8 -19.05 -7.08 11.60
N ALA A 9 -18.99 -6.47 10.41
CA ALA A 9 -17.98 -6.76 9.40
C ALA A 9 -16.57 -6.48 9.92
N ASN A 10 -16.35 -5.37 10.62
CA ASN A 10 -15.04 -5.02 11.18
C ASN A 10 -14.64 -5.96 12.32
N ALA A 11 -15.60 -6.40 13.15
CA ALA A 11 -15.35 -7.39 14.19
C ALA A 11 -14.98 -8.76 13.60
N VAL A 12 -15.70 -9.21 12.56
CA VAL A 12 -15.40 -10.46 11.86
C VAL A 12 -14.06 -10.37 11.13
N ALA A 13 -13.76 -9.28 10.44
CA ALA A 13 -12.48 -9.08 9.77
C ALA A 13 -11.31 -9.06 10.78
N HIS A 14 -11.48 -8.39 11.92
CA HIS A 14 -10.46 -8.34 12.97
C HIS A 14 -10.24 -9.70 13.65
N ALA A 15 -11.32 -10.45 13.89
CA ALA A 15 -11.25 -11.81 14.40
C ALA A 15 -10.58 -12.75 13.37
N ALA A 16 -10.95 -12.66 12.10
CA ALA A 16 -10.38 -13.50 11.05
C ALA A 16 -8.87 -13.24 10.81
N GLY A 17 -8.40 -12.02 11.08
CA GLY A 17 -6.97 -11.68 11.02
C GLY A 17 -6.13 -12.13 12.23
N HIS A 18 -6.74 -12.65 13.30
CA HIS A 18 -6.01 -13.08 14.50
C HIS A 18 -5.40 -14.49 14.35
N PRO A 19 -4.12 -14.71 14.74
CA PRO A 19 -3.49 -16.02 14.73
C PRO A 19 -4.25 -17.09 15.54
N ALA A 20 -4.91 -16.70 16.63
CA ALA A 20 -5.73 -17.61 17.44
C ALA A 20 -6.92 -18.18 16.66
N THR A 21 -7.51 -17.41 15.75
CA THR A 21 -8.62 -17.84 14.90
C THR A 21 -8.16 -18.87 13.87
N PHE A 22 -6.95 -18.73 13.34
CA PHE A 22 -6.35 -19.73 12.47
C PHE A 22 -6.18 -21.07 13.20
N ILE A 23 -5.64 -21.05 14.42
CA ILE A 23 -5.49 -22.25 15.26
C ILE A 23 -6.87 -22.89 15.52
N LEU A 24 -7.89 -22.09 15.84
CA LEU A 24 -9.26 -22.57 16.04
C LEU A 24 -9.82 -23.22 14.77
N CYS A 25 -9.63 -22.62 13.60
CA CYS A 25 -10.03 -23.21 12.31
C CYS A 25 -9.34 -24.55 12.06
N CYS A 26 -8.03 -24.64 12.32
CA CYS A 26 -7.28 -25.89 12.21
C CYS A 26 -7.83 -26.97 13.15
N LEU A 27 -8.18 -26.60 14.40
CA LEU A 27 -8.80 -27.53 15.35
C LEU A 27 -10.17 -28.01 14.87
N ILE A 28 -11.00 -27.12 14.32
CA ILE A 28 -12.30 -27.49 13.75
C ILE A 28 -12.13 -28.51 12.62
N VAL A 29 -11.18 -28.27 11.71
CA VAL A 29 -10.87 -29.20 10.62
C VAL A 29 -10.34 -30.53 11.14
N ALA A 30 -9.47 -30.51 12.16
CA ALA A 30 -8.95 -31.72 12.79
C ALA A 30 -10.05 -32.55 13.47
N VAL A 31 -10.97 -31.90 14.19
CA VAL A 31 -12.14 -32.55 14.81
C VAL A 31 -13.05 -33.16 13.75
N TRP A 32 -13.33 -32.42 12.66
CA TRP A 32 -14.10 -32.95 11.53
C TRP A 32 -13.42 -34.17 10.89
N ALA A 33 -12.10 -34.12 10.70
CA ALA A 33 -11.35 -35.24 10.13
C ALA A 33 -11.35 -36.47 11.04
N ALA A 34 -11.21 -36.26 12.36
CA ALA A 34 -11.21 -37.31 13.37
C ALA A 34 -12.60 -37.95 13.59
N THR A 35 -13.68 -37.21 13.34
CA THR A 35 -15.06 -37.72 13.44
C THR A 35 -15.56 -38.36 12.13
N GLY A 36 -14.87 -38.12 11.01
CA GLY A 36 -15.16 -38.73 9.70
C GLY A 36 -15.23 -40.27 9.65
N PRO A 37 -14.35 -41.04 10.35
CA PRO A 37 -14.42 -42.50 10.37
C PRO A 37 -15.72 -43.03 10.99
N LEU A 38 -16.31 -42.31 11.97
CA LEU A 38 -17.60 -42.68 12.56
C LEU A 38 -18.76 -42.55 11.54
N ALA A 39 -18.63 -41.60 10.61
CA ALA A 39 -19.58 -41.36 9.54
C ALA A 39 -19.24 -42.10 8.22
N GLY A 40 -18.18 -42.93 8.22
CA GLY A 40 -17.69 -43.62 7.04
C GLY A 40 -17.23 -42.70 5.89
N TYR A 41 -16.89 -41.45 6.19
CA TYR A 41 -16.60 -40.41 5.19
C TYR A 41 -17.67 -40.30 4.09
N SER A 42 -18.96 -40.41 4.46
CA SER A 42 -20.08 -40.36 3.53
C SER A 42 -20.13 -39.09 2.68
N ASP A 43 -20.83 -39.15 1.55
CA ASP A 43 -21.02 -38.00 0.66
C ASP A 43 -21.65 -36.81 1.39
N THR A 44 -22.61 -37.06 2.30
CA THR A 44 -23.22 -36.01 3.14
C THR A 44 -22.20 -35.39 4.09
N TRP A 45 -21.29 -36.18 4.66
CA TRP A 45 -20.26 -35.69 5.57
C TRP A 45 -19.27 -34.74 4.87
N GLN A 46 -18.87 -35.09 3.64
CA GLN A 46 -18.00 -34.26 2.81
C GLN A 46 -18.73 -33.03 2.27
N LEU A 47 -20.00 -33.18 1.90
CA LEU A 47 -20.84 -32.08 1.41
C LEU A 47 -20.95 -30.96 2.45
N ILE A 48 -21.16 -31.29 3.73
CA ILE A 48 -21.32 -30.30 4.80
C ILE A 48 -20.09 -29.38 4.89
N ILE A 49 -18.87 -29.94 4.92
CA ILE A 49 -17.67 -29.11 5.06
C ILE A 49 -17.40 -28.29 3.79
N ASN A 50 -17.63 -28.88 2.61
CA ASN A 50 -17.38 -28.22 1.34
C ASN A 50 -18.35 -27.05 1.12
N THR A 51 -19.65 -27.31 1.32
CA THR A 51 -20.70 -26.28 1.22
C THR A 51 -20.51 -25.20 2.28
N GLY A 52 -20.22 -25.56 3.53
CA GLY A 52 -19.98 -24.60 4.61
C GLY A 52 -18.79 -23.69 4.33
N THR A 53 -17.65 -24.27 3.96
CA THR A 53 -16.43 -23.50 3.65
C THR A 53 -16.62 -22.60 2.45
N THR A 54 -17.36 -23.05 1.43
CA THR A 54 -17.67 -22.23 0.24
C THR A 54 -18.50 -21.01 0.63
N ILE A 55 -19.55 -21.18 1.43
CA ILE A 55 -20.38 -20.05 1.91
C ILE A 55 -19.53 -19.07 2.73
N ILE A 56 -18.76 -19.59 3.69
CA ILE A 56 -17.87 -18.75 4.53
C ILE A 56 -16.88 -17.99 3.64
N THR A 57 -16.26 -18.66 2.67
CA THR A 57 -15.29 -18.04 1.76
C THR A 57 -15.94 -16.95 0.92
N PHE A 58 -17.13 -17.20 0.37
CA PHE A 58 -17.87 -16.21 -0.40
C PHE A 58 -18.19 -14.97 0.44
N LEU A 59 -18.67 -15.16 1.67
CA LEU A 59 -18.88 -14.08 2.63
C LEU A 59 -17.57 -13.36 2.98
N MET A 60 -16.49 -14.12 3.19
CA MET A 60 -15.17 -13.59 3.53
C MET A 60 -14.62 -12.69 2.42
N VAL A 61 -14.79 -13.05 1.15
CA VAL A 61 -14.40 -12.20 0.02
C VAL A 61 -15.07 -10.82 0.11
N PHE A 62 -16.38 -10.75 0.38
CA PHE A 62 -17.06 -9.46 0.56
C PHE A 62 -16.57 -8.70 1.80
N LEU A 63 -16.31 -9.40 2.91
CA LEU A 63 -15.81 -8.78 4.14
C LEU A 63 -14.40 -8.20 3.95
N ILE A 64 -13.53 -8.96 3.30
CA ILE A 64 -12.17 -8.52 2.93
C ILE A 64 -12.27 -7.31 2.00
N GLN A 65 -13.05 -7.39 0.93
CA GLN A 65 -13.21 -6.29 -0.03
C GLN A 65 -13.76 -5.02 0.64
N ASN A 66 -14.76 -5.14 1.51
CA ASN A 66 -15.31 -3.99 2.24
C ASN A 66 -14.27 -3.35 3.18
N THR A 67 -13.49 -4.18 3.88
CA THR A 67 -12.43 -3.69 4.78
C THR A 67 -11.30 -3.04 3.97
N GLN A 68 -10.84 -3.70 2.90
CA GLN A 68 -9.81 -3.20 2.00
C GLN A 68 -10.22 -1.89 1.32
N ASN A 69 -11.46 -1.78 0.84
CA ASN A 69 -11.97 -0.56 0.20
C ASN A 69 -11.98 0.62 1.19
N ARG A 70 -12.43 0.39 2.43
CA ARG A 70 -12.44 1.42 3.47
C ARG A 70 -11.03 1.83 3.88
N ASP A 71 -10.15 0.85 4.11
CA ASP A 71 -8.79 1.11 4.57
C ASP A 71 -7.95 1.78 3.45
N GLY A 72 -8.21 1.44 2.18
CA GLY A 72 -7.64 2.12 1.01
C GLY A 72 -7.99 3.62 0.98
N GLY A 73 -9.26 3.97 1.13
CA GLY A 73 -9.69 5.37 1.19
C GLY A 73 -9.12 6.13 2.41
N ALA A 74 -8.96 5.45 3.55
CA ALA A 74 -8.33 6.05 4.73
C ALA A 74 -6.83 6.32 4.53
N VAL A 75 -6.13 5.46 3.78
CA VAL A 75 -4.73 5.69 3.41
C VAL A 75 -4.61 6.86 2.43
N GLN A 76 -5.48 6.91 1.40
CA GLN A 76 -5.54 8.03 0.44
C GLN A 76 -5.74 9.37 1.16
N ALA A 77 -6.74 9.48 2.05
CA ALA A 77 -6.98 10.70 2.80
C ALA A 77 -5.79 11.15 3.67
N LYS A 78 -5.03 10.21 4.24
CA LYS A 78 -3.81 10.53 5.00
C LYS A 78 -2.68 11.02 4.07
N LEU A 79 -2.54 10.43 2.88
CA LEU A 79 -1.56 10.85 1.88
C LEU A 79 -1.91 12.23 1.32
N ASP A 80 -3.18 12.50 1.05
CA ASP A 80 -3.65 13.80 0.59
C ASP A 80 -3.34 14.90 1.59
N GLU A 81 -3.53 14.64 2.90
CA GLU A 81 -3.15 15.58 3.94
C GLU A 81 -1.64 15.85 3.97
N LEU A 82 -0.82 14.81 3.80
CA LEU A 82 0.65 14.95 3.73
C LEU A 82 1.08 15.75 2.50
N ILE A 83 0.48 15.52 1.33
CA ILE A 83 0.75 16.29 0.11
C ILE A 83 0.38 17.75 0.35
N ARG A 84 -0.85 17.99 0.84
CA ARG A 84 -1.39 19.33 1.12
C ARG A 84 -0.55 20.12 2.11
N ALA A 85 0.00 19.47 3.14
CA ALA A 85 0.83 20.10 4.16
C ALA A 85 2.31 20.26 3.76
N SER A 86 2.74 19.67 2.64
CA SER A 86 4.12 19.68 2.16
C SER A 86 4.34 20.74 1.07
N ARG A 87 5.57 20.79 0.50
CA ARG A 87 5.87 21.57 -0.72
C ARG A 87 5.62 20.77 -2.01
N SER A 88 4.89 19.67 -1.92
CA SER A 88 4.51 18.84 -3.08
C SER A 88 3.41 19.53 -3.91
N GLU A 89 3.28 19.11 -5.15
CA GLU A 89 2.23 19.61 -6.06
C GLU A 89 0.86 19.04 -5.65
N ASN A 90 -0.10 19.90 -5.34
CA ASN A 90 -1.46 19.48 -4.94
C ASN A 90 -2.23 18.76 -6.06
N THR A 91 -1.70 18.74 -7.30
CA THR A 91 -2.30 18.04 -8.44
C THR A 91 -2.33 16.52 -8.25
N PHE A 92 -1.59 15.97 -7.29
CA PHE A 92 -1.62 14.53 -6.94
C PHE A 92 -2.75 14.14 -5.98
N ILE A 93 -3.48 15.10 -5.42
CA ILE A 93 -4.61 14.85 -4.52
C ILE A 93 -5.82 14.34 -5.32
N GLY A 94 -6.40 13.22 -4.92
CA GLY A 94 -7.61 12.66 -5.54
C GLY A 94 -7.40 11.97 -6.90
N ILE A 95 -6.16 11.58 -7.22
CA ILE A 95 -5.84 10.88 -8.48
C ILE A 95 -6.55 9.52 -8.61
N GLU A 96 -6.98 8.91 -7.50
CA GLU A 96 -7.72 7.64 -7.47
C GLU A 96 -9.12 7.71 -8.10
N HIS A 97 -9.62 8.92 -8.37
CA HIS A 97 -10.89 9.15 -9.06
C HIS A 97 -10.73 9.28 -10.57
N LEU A 98 -9.49 9.35 -11.06
CA LEU A 98 -9.19 9.43 -12.48
C LEU A 98 -9.28 8.04 -13.13
N THR A 99 -9.39 8.04 -14.45
CA THR A 99 -9.30 6.81 -15.24
C THR A 99 -7.87 6.25 -15.19
N GLU A 100 -7.73 4.95 -15.46
CA GLU A 100 -6.42 4.28 -15.49
C GLU A 100 -5.44 4.97 -16.46
N GLU A 101 -5.94 5.42 -17.62
CA GLU A 101 -5.14 6.13 -18.63
C GLU A 101 -4.59 7.46 -18.09
N GLU A 102 -5.44 8.23 -17.40
CA GLU A 102 -5.05 9.50 -16.78
C GLU A 102 -4.06 9.29 -15.64
N VAL A 103 -4.26 8.28 -14.79
CA VAL A 103 -3.31 7.92 -13.73
C VAL A 103 -1.94 7.56 -14.31
N GLU A 104 -1.90 6.81 -15.41
CA GLU A 104 -0.65 6.45 -16.08
C GLU A 104 0.06 7.69 -16.67
N GLU A 105 -0.67 8.71 -17.13
CA GLU A 105 -0.05 9.98 -17.52
C GLU A 105 0.64 10.69 -16.35
N PHE A 106 0.01 10.71 -15.17
CA PHE A 106 0.63 11.25 -13.96
C PHE A 106 1.88 10.46 -13.57
N ARG A 107 1.83 9.12 -13.68
CA ARG A 107 2.98 8.25 -13.41
C ARG A 107 4.16 8.56 -14.34
N LYS A 108 3.90 8.68 -15.65
CA LYS A 108 4.92 9.05 -16.65
C LYS A 108 5.51 10.44 -16.39
N LYS A 109 4.68 11.43 -16.01
CA LYS A 109 5.16 12.77 -15.64
C LYS A 109 6.11 12.71 -14.44
N CYS A 110 5.79 11.93 -13.40
CA CYS A 110 6.67 11.72 -12.24
C CYS A 110 7.99 11.08 -12.62
N GLU A 111 7.94 9.98 -13.38
CA GLU A 111 9.13 9.25 -13.81
C GLU A 111 10.07 10.14 -14.64
N ASN A 112 9.51 10.89 -15.60
CA ASN A 112 10.27 11.84 -16.40
C ASN A 112 10.90 12.96 -15.55
N ALA A 113 10.19 13.46 -14.54
CA ALA A 113 10.72 14.47 -13.63
C ALA A 113 11.89 13.91 -12.78
N ALA A 114 11.77 12.68 -12.28
CA ALA A 114 12.84 12.00 -11.53
C ALA A 114 14.10 11.81 -12.39
N VAL A 115 13.94 11.30 -13.62
CA VAL A 115 15.04 11.13 -14.58
C VAL A 115 15.70 12.48 -14.93
N ALA A 116 14.92 13.55 -15.06
CA ALA A 116 15.45 14.88 -15.33
C ALA A 116 16.30 15.43 -14.16
N VAL A 117 15.96 15.10 -12.91
CA VAL A 117 16.76 15.45 -11.73
C VAL A 117 18.07 14.66 -11.72
N GLU A 118 18.02 13.34 -11.90
CA GLU A 118 19.24 12.50 -11.97
C GLU A 118 20.17 12.91 -13.12
N GLY A 119 19.61 13.24 -14.28
CA GLY A 119 20.35 13.73 -15.44
C GLY A 119 20.98 15.10 -15.23
N LYS A 120 20.37 15.97 -14.40
CA LYS A 120 20.95 17.26 -14.00
C LYS A 120 22.08 17.08 -12.98
N GLU A 121 21.93 16.17 -12.01
CA GLU A 121 22.98 15.86 -11.04
C GLU A 121 24.23 15.25 -11.71
N ARG A 122 24.06 14.37 -12.71
CA ARG A 122 25.19 13.86 -13.52
C ARG A 122 25.88 14.91 -14.39
N LYS A 123 25.18 16.00 -14.76
CA LYS A 123 25.71 17.05 -15.64
C LYS A 123 26.29 18.25 -14.91
N VAL A 124 26.26 18.31 -13.57
CA VAL A 124 26.98 19.37 -12.83
C VAL A 124 28.49 19.17 -13.03
N PRO A 125 29.16 19.99 -13.86
CA PRO A 125 30.61 19.88 -13.98
C PRO A 125 31.19 20.48 -12.70
N SER A 126 32.15 19.79 -12.09
CA SER A 126 33.02 20.31 -11.04
C SER A 126 33.47 21.74 -11.39
N ARG A 127 32.84 22.73 -10.76
CA ARG A 127 33.03 24.13 -11.12
C ARG A 127 34.33 24.62 -10.50
N SER A 128 35.33 24.82 -11.36
CA SER A 128 36.43 25.78 -11.26
C SER A 128 37.57 25.45 -10.27
N LYS A 129 38.65 24.85 -10.79
CA LYS A 129 39.99 25.03 -10.22
C LYS A 129 40.38 26.50 -10.36
N HIS A 130 40.34 27.19 -9.22
CA HIS A 130 41.00 28.44 -8.87
C HIS A 130 42.08 28.90 -9.88
N LYS A 131 41.75 29.86 -10.76
CA LYS A 131 42.76 30.65 -11.50
C LYS A 131 43.51 31.52 -10.48
N ARG A 132 44.72 31.07 -10.09
CA ARG A 132 45.70 31.93 -9.40
C ARG A 132 46.07 33.10 -10.31
N THR A 133 45.70 34.31 -9.93
CA THR A 133 46.25 35.54 -10.51
C THR A 133 47.68 35.76 -9.98
N PRO A 134 48.65 36.13 -10.84
CA PRO A 134 50.01 36.42 -10.39
C PRO A 134 50.04 37.80 -9.71
N LYS A 135 50.43 37.84 -8.44
CA LYS A 135 50.66 39.10 -7.70
C LYS A 135 51.83 39.86 -8.34
N ARG A 136 51.52 41.04 -8.89
CA ARG A 136 52.49 41.99 -9.43
C ARG A 136 53.08 42.79 -8.26
N THR A 137 54.31 42.50 -7.89
CA THR A 137 55.04 43.23 -6.84
C THR A 137 55.41 44.62 -7.35
N LYS A 138 54.91 45.69 -6.71
CA LYS A 138 55.36 47.06 -6.96
C LYS A 138 56.63 47.34 -6.14
N PRO A 139 57.63 48.07 -6.67
CA PRO A 139 58.79 48.49 -5.90
C PRO A 139 58.40 49.69 -5.03
N ARG A 140 58.73 49.65 -3.74
CA ARG A 140 58.58 50.80 -2.84
C ARG A 140 59.96 51.46 -2.69
N GLN A 141 60.17 52.54 -3.43
CA GLN A 141 61.21 53.53 -3.15
C GLN A 141 60.80 54.41 -1.96
N VAL A 142 61.77 55.21 -1.51
CA VAL A 142 61.72 56.34 -0.55
C VAL A 142 61.91 55.92 0.92
N ALA A 143 62.92 56.37 1.68
CA ALA A 143 64.01 57.35 1.50
C ALA A 143 65.23 56.90 2.34
#